data_AF-A0A8H4NW49-F1
#
_entry.id   AF-A0A8H4NW49-F1
#
_cell.length_a   1.000
_cell.length_b   1.000
_cell.length_c   1.000
_cell.angle_alpha   90.00
_cell.angle_beta   90.00
_cell.angle_gamma   90.00
#
_symmetry.space_group_name_H-M   'P 1'
#
loop_
_entity.id
_entity.type
_entity.pdbx_description
1 polymer ?
#
loop_
_entity_poly.entity_id
_entity_poly.type
_entity_poly.pdbx_seq_one_letter_code
_entity_poly.pdbx_strand_id
1 'polypeptide(L)'
;MNTERAQEICMFFVDDSNIWIEAQKFAASGNSHMPKLTDRDRDPRLRINVGKLVKTLRGGRSQGTSYVYGSRPPPNDAVWNIFEKCNFRTKIYDRTRGKEKQVDSAMATDLSVESTRLSTQAEFSPEVKEKNKRTIFIAITGDQDMVPPIKQVLNCGFRLELWAWKSGISTEYLTLANNNTALLSVYYLDRIFKEISFTSYLSTRRTGQVDPGRTLVLYEFTSPEFTDPNEDNLEAIYHELIEWGRLFYITQSKTGNEFYVEFPYCVQS
;
A
#
# COMPACT_ATOMS: atom_id res chain seq x y z
N MET A 1 -27.65 -32.04 -5.57
CA MET A 1 -26.32 -31.57 -6.03
C MET A 1 -26.11 -30.19 -5.46
N ASN A 2 -25.18 -30.03 -4.52
CA ASN A 2 -24.75 -28.71 -4.07
C ASN A 2 -24.02 -28.05 -5.25
N THR A 3 -24.64 -27.05 -5.86
CA THR A 3 -23.98 -26.20 -6.84
C THR A 3 -22.91 -25.43 -6.08
N GLU A 4 -21.67 -25.92 -6.07
CA GLU A 4 -20.52 -25.11 -5.67
C GLU A 4 -20.59 -23.83 -6.51
N ARG A 5 -20.96 -22.70 -5.89
CA ARG A 5 -20.87 -21.40 -6.55
C ARG A 5 -19.41 -21.25 -6.94
N ALA A 6 -19.15 -21.30 -8.24
CA ALA A 6 -17.81 -21.19 -8.74
C ALA A 6 -17.20 -19.88 -8.20
N GLN A 7 -16.03 -20.01 -7.58
CA GLN A 7 -15.39 -18.93 -6.82
C GLN A 7 -15.19 -17.66 -7.67
N GLU A 8 -15.36 -16.48 -7.08
CA GLU A 8 -15.08 -15.21 -7.74
C GLU A 8 -13.58 -15.05 -8.03
N ILE A 9 -13.27 -14.23 -9.04
CA ILE A 9 -11.90 -13.98 -9.52
C ILE A 9 -11.62 -12.49 -9.39
N CYS A 10 -10.61 -12.11 -8.62
CA CYS A 10 -10.18 -10.73 -8.42
C CYS A 10 -9.02 -10.38 -9.35
N MET A 11 -9.18 -9.33 -10.15
CA MET A 11 -8.09 -8.74 -10.92
C MET A 11 -7.72 -7.39 -10.32
N PHE A 12 -6.52 -7.29 -9.74
CA PHE A 12 -6.10 -6.08 -9.04
C PHE A 12 -5.35 -5.11 -9.95
N PHE A 13 -5.62 -3.82 -9.78
CA PHE A 13 -4.94 -2.71 -10.43
C PHE A 13 -4.58 -1.69 -9.35
N VAL A 14 -3.28 -1.60 -9.04
CA VAL A 14 -2.79 -0.96 -7.81
C VAL A 14 -1.90 0.22 -8.15
N ASP A 15 -2.31 1.42 -7.77
CA ASP A 15 -1.49 2.63 -7.81
C ASP A 15 -0.66 2.72 -6.52
N ASP A 16 0.59 2.30 -6.60
CA ASP A 16 1.50 2.22 -5.45
C ASP A 16 1.71 3.62 -4.83
N SER A 17 1.97 4.63 -5.65
CA SER A 17 2.18 6.01 -5.19
C SER A 17 1.02 6.55 -4.37
N ASN A 18 -0.21 6.38 -4.87
CA ASN A 18 -1.40 6.88 -4.19
C ASN A 18 -1.62 6.17 -2.86
N ILE A 19 -1.47 4.83 -2.84
CA ILE A 19 -1.60 4.04 -1.61
C ILE A 19 -0.62 4.50 -0.55
N TRP A 20 0.65 4.68 -0.90
CA TRP A 20 1.71 5.04 0.04
C TRP A 20 1.60 6.46 0.55
N ILE A 21 1.43 7.44 -0.36
CA ILE A 21 1.42 8.85 0.01
C ILE A 21 0.24 9.17 0.92
N GLU A 22 -0.96 8.70 0.57
CA GLU A 22 -2.16 8.97 1.35
C GLU A 22 -2.18 8.19 2.67
N ALA A 23 -1.62 6.97 2.71
CA ALA A 23 -1.45 6.25 3.97
C ALA A 23 -0.57 7.05 4.95
N GLN A 24 0.55 7.61 4.48
CA GLN A 24 1.46 8.39 5.33
C GLN A 24 0.81 9.66 5.86
N LYS A 25 -0.03 10.33 5.05
CA LYS A 25 -0.84 11.47 5.50
C LYS A 25 -1.88 11.06 6.54
N PHE A 26 -2.55 9.93 6.32
CA PHE A 26 -3.53 9.37 7.26
C PHE A 26 -2.89 8.98 8.61
N ALA A 27 -1.65 8.48 8.59
CA ALA A 27 -0.90 8.24 9.83
C ALA A 27 -0.50 9.54 10.53
N ALA A 28 -0.02 10.54 9.79
CA ALA A 28 0.41 11.82 10.36
C ALA A 28 -0.74 12.64 10.97
N SER A 29 -1.95 12.55 10.42
CA SER A 29 -3.12 13.29 10.92
C SER A 29 -3.59 12.82 12.31
N GLY A 30 -3.07 11.69 12.77
CA GLY A 30 -3.43 11.06 14.04
C GLY A 30 -4.67 10.19 13.89
N ASN A 31 -4.58 8.97 14.42
CA ASN A 31 -5.68 8.01 14.41
C ASN A 31 -5.65 7.19 15.71
N SER A 32 -6.58 6.25 15.86
CA SER A 32 -6.66 5.41 17.07
C SER A 32 -5.40 4.56 17.35
N HIS A 33 -4.42 4.51 16.45
CA HIS A 33 -3.21 3.68 16.53
C HIS A 33 -1.90 4.48 16.49
N MET A 34 -1.93 5.71 15.97
CA MET A 34 -0.75 6.56 15.90
C MET A 34 -1.10 7.97 16.37
N PRO A 35 -0.29 8.57 17.26
CA PRO A 35 -0.49 9.94 17.67
C PRO A 35 -0.29 10.88 16.47
N LYS A 36 -1.04 11.98 16.47
CA LYS A 36 -0.91 13.02 15.45
C LYS A 36 0.51 13.59 15.46
N LEU A 37 1.14 13.68 14.29
CA LEU A 37 2.39 14.41 14.12
C LEU A 37 2.07 15.91 14.04
N THR A 38 2.81 16.71 14.81
CA THR A 38 2.63 18.17 14.86
C THR A 38 3.64 18.90 13.96
N ASP A 39 4.72 18.23 13.57
CA ASP A 39 5.83 18.79 12.81
C ASP A 39 5.81 18.41 11.32
N ARG A 40 4.93 17.46 10.91
CA ARG A 40 4.91 16.89 9.55
C ARG A 40 3.50 16.57 9.06
N ASP A 41 3.32 16.63 7.75
CA ASP A 41 2.09 16.25 7.04
C ASP A 41 2.06 14.76 6.62
N ARG A 42 3.18 14.05 6.78
CA ARG A 42 3.35 12.63 6.44
C ARG A 42 4.19 11.91 7.49
N ASP A 43 3.81 10.69 7.87
CA ASP A 43 4.62 9.83 8.72
C ASP A 43 5.52 8.93 7.87
N PRO A 44 6.82 9.25 7.74
CA PRO A 44 7.75 8.47 6.93
C PRO A 44 8.09 7.08 7.50
N ARG A 45 7.67 6.77 8.73
CA ARG A 45 7.89 5.45 9.36
C ARG A 45 6.81 4.45 8.94
N LEU A 46 5.66 4.93 8.49
CA LEU A 46 4.56 4.07 8.08
C LEU A 46 4.97 3.15 6.93
N ARG A 47 4.60 1.88 7.04
CA ARG A 47 4.71 0.87 5.98
C ARG A 47 3.38 0.19 5.76
N ILE A 48 3.09 -0.15 4.50
CA ILE A 48 1.98 -1.02 4.12
C ILE A 48 2.50 -2.45 3.94
N ASN A 49 1.89 -3.40 4.65
CA ASN A 49 2.07 -4.81 4.42
C ASN A 49 1.22 -5.24 3.21
N VAL A 50 1.86 -5.27 2.04
CA VAL A 50 1.22 -5.63 0.76
C VAL A 50 0.58 -7.02 0.81
N GLY A 51 1.22 -8.00 1.46
CA GLY A 51 0.67 -9.35 1.59
C GLY A 51 -0.65 -9.36 2.37
N LYS A 52 -0.72 -8.62 3.48
CA LYS A 52 -1.97 -8.44 4.25
C LYS A 52 -3.00 -7.64 3.45
N LEU A 53 -2.61 -6.56 2.78
CA LEU A 53 -3.51 -5.78 1.91
C LEU A 53 -4.19 -6.67 0.86
N VAL A 54 -3.40 -7.41 0.07
CA VAL A 54 -3.92 -8.30 -0.97
C VAL A 54 -4.79 -9.39 -0.36
N LYS A 55 -4.36 -10.00 0.75
CA LYS A 55 -5.13 -11.06 1.43
C LYS A 55 -6.48 -10.54 1.93
N THR A 56 -6.50 -9.38 2.59
CA THR A 56 -7.72 -8.75 3.14
C THR A 56 -8.68 -8.38 2.02
N LEU A 57 -8.22 -7.68 0.97
CA LEU A 57 -9.08 -7.30 -0.16
C LEU A 57 -9.55 -8.52 -0.95
N ARG A 58 -8.71 -9.54 -1.12
CA ARG A 58 -9.11 -10.76 -1.84
C ARG A 58 -10.20 -11.52 -1.09
N GLY A 59 -10.22 -11.51 0.25
CA GLY A 59 -11.34 -12.07 1.04
C GLY A 59 -11.62 -13.55 0.75
N GLY A 60 -10.58 -14.33 0.44
CA GLY A 60 -10.72 -15.75 0.08
C GLY A 60 -11.16 -16.02 -1.35
N ARG A 61 -11.32 -15.00 -2.21
CA ARG A 61 -11.56 -15.15 -3.66
C ARG A 61 -10.30 -15.62 -4.38
N SER A 62 -10.45 -16.11 -5.61
CA SER A 62 -9.29 -16.44 -6.45
C SER A 62 -8.66 -15.17 -7.05
N GLN A 63 -7.37 -15.20 -7.36
CA GLN A 63 -6.68 -14.07 -7.97
C GLN A 63 -6.44 -14.33 -9.45
N GLY A 64 -6.92 -13.42 -10.30
CA GLY A 64 -6.63 -13.36 -11.73
C GLY A 64 -5.40 -12.50 -12.01
N THR A 65 -5.19 -12.18 -13.29
CA THR A 65 -4.08 -11.29 -13.70
C THR A 65 -4.18 -9.96 -12.98
N SER A 66 -3.11 -9.60 -12.26
CA SER A 66 -3.07 -8.47 -11.35
C SER A 66 -1.81 -7.64 -11.62
N TYR A 67 -1.93 -6.33 -11.48
CA TYR A 67 -0.90 -5.37 -11.85
C TYR A 67 -0.67 -4.36 -10.74
N VAL A 68 0.61 -4.04 -10.50
CA VAL A 68 1.01 -2.92 -9.65
C VAL A 68 1.76 -1.90 -10.49
N TYR A 69 1.37 -0.65 -10.34
CA TYR A 69 1.86 0.49 -11.08
C TYR A 69 2.59 1.38 -10.11
N GLY A 70 3.84 1.69 -10.44
CA GLY A 70 4.66 2.53 -9.61
C GLY A 70 5.76 3.17 -10.40
N SER A 71 6.33 4.21 -9.82
CA SER A 71 7.49 4.88 -10.36
C SER A 71 8.71 4.47 -9.56
N ARG A 72 9.88 4.29 -10.19
CA ARG A 72 11.11 3.91 -9.47
C ARG A 72 11.43 4.94 -8.37
N PRO A 73 11.70 4.52 -7.13
CA PRO A 73 12.76 5.08 -6.31
C PRO A 73 14.04 4.21 -6.43
N PRO A 74 15.21 4.68 -5.98
CA PRO A 74 16.45 3.90 -6.02
C PRO A 74 16.38 2.69 -5.04
N PRO A 75 17.41 1.82 -5.03
CA PRO A 75 17.39 0.41 -5.40
C PRO A 75 16.80 -0.55 -4.32
N ASN A 76 15.56 -0.32 -3.86
CA ASN A 76 14.94 -1.23 -2.87
C ASN A 76 13.94 -2.18 -3.54
N ASP A 77 14.47 -3.22 -4.18
CA ASP A 77 13.72 -4.28 -4.90
C ASP A 77 12.74 -5.06 -4.01
N ALA A 78 12.84 -4.92 -2.69
CA ALA A 78 12.06 -5.68 -1.72
C ALA A 78 10.53 -5.50 -1.87
N VAL A 79 10.03 -4.30 -2.17
CA VAL A 79 8.58 -4.05 -2.33
C VAL A 79 8.04 -4.77 -3.57
N TRP A 80 8.76 -4.67 -4.69
CA TRP A 80 8.39 -5.34 -5.94
C TRP A 80 8.43 -6.85 -5.80
N ASN A 81 9.45 -7.38 -5.12
CA ASN A 81 9.56 -8.80 -4.80
C ASN A 81 8.36 -9.30 -3.97
N ILE A 82 7.82 -8.48 -3.05
CA ILE A 82 6.63 -8.85 -2.28
C ILE A 82 5.39 -8.88 -3.19
N PHE A 83 5.22 -7.91 -4.08
CA PHE A 83 4.12 -7.91 -5.05
C PHE A 83 4.20 -9.11 -6.00
N GLU A 84 5.38 -9.45 -6.51
CA GLU A 84 5.60 -10.64 -7.33
C GLU A 84 5.27 -11.93 -6.57
N LYS A 85 5.69 -12.05 -5.31
CA LYS A 85 5.28 -13.17 -4.42
C LYS A 85 3.77 -13.22 -4.19
N CYS A 86 3.07 -12.10 -4.34
CA CYS A 86 1.62 -11.99 -4.29
C CYS A 86 0.96 -12.15 -5.69
N ASN A 87 1.67 -12.69 -6.68
CA ASN A 87 1.19 -12.91 -8.07
C ASN A 87 0.81 -11.62 -8.83
N PHE A 88 1.48 -10.51 -8.55
CA PHE A 88 1.35 -9.29 -9.34
C PHE A 88 2.41 -9.22 -10.43
N ARG A 89 2.02 -8.62 -11.56
CA ARG A 89 2.94 -8.15 -12.58
C ARG A 89 3.31 -6.71 -12.28
N THR A 90 4.60 -6.44 -12.13
CA THR A 90 5.14 -5.12 -11.82
C THR A 90 5.28 -4.30 -13.11
N LYS A 91 4.72 -3.09 -13.11
CA LYS A 91 4.84 -2.12 -14.21
C LYS A 91 5.49 -0.85 -13.67
N ILE A 92 6.81 -0.81 -13.80
CA ILE A 92 7.66 0.23 -13.19
C ILE A 92 8.14 1.20 -14.28
N TYR A 93 7.97 2.50 -14.03
CA TYR A 93 8.39 3.55 -14.96
C TYR A 93 9.41 4.50 -14.32
N ASP A 94 10.36 4.99 -15.13
CA ASP A 94 11.43 5.89 -14.67
C ASP A 94 10.94 7.33 -14.46
N ARG A 95 11.26 7.90 -13.29
CA ARG A 95 11.03 9.31 -12.95
C ARG A 95 12.09 10.22 -13.58
N THR A 96 12.18 10.29 -14.90
CA THR A 96 12.94 11.38 -15.54
C THR A 96 12.00 12.55 -15.84
N ARG A 97 12.34 13.76 -15.34
CA ARG A 97 11.69 15.07 -15.55
C ARG A 97 10.26 15.02 -16.15
N GLY A 98 9.24 14.96 -15.29
CA GLY A 98 7.84 15.22 -15.67
C GLY A 98 6.97 14.02 -16.10
N LYS A 99 7.37 12.78 -15.81
CA LYS A 99 6.68 11.55 -16.28
C LYS A 99 5.92 10.74 -15.22
N GLU A 100 5.44 11.37 -14.14
CA GLU A 100 4.46 10.71 -13.25
C GLU A 100 3.22 10.26 -14.04
N LYS A 101 2.79 11.10 -14.99
CA LYS A 101 1.75 10.83 -15.99
C LYS A 101 1.89 9.52 -16.77
N GLN A 102 3.09 8.95 -16.88
CA GLN A 102 3.30 7.69 -17.61
C GLN A 102 2.81 6.46 -16.81
N VAL A 103 2.87 6.52 -15.48
CA VAL A 103 2.35 5.46 -14.60
C VAL A 103 0.83 5.44 -14.66
N ASP A 104 0.22 6.61 -14.46
CA ASP A 104 -1.24 6.79 -14.50
C ASP A 104 -1.80 6.38 -15.86
N SER A 105 -1.16 6.84 -16.94
CA SER A 105 -1.52 6.46 -18.31
C SER A 105 -1.43 4.95 -18.55
N ALA A 106 -0.46 4.25 -17.94
CA ALA A 106 -0.33 2.80 -18.08
C ALA A 106 -1.49 2.07 -17.38
N MET A 107 -1.77 2.41 -16.12
CA MET A 107 -2.89 1.83 -15.38
C MET A 107 -4.23 2.07 -16.09
N ALA A 108 -4.45 3.30 -16.56
CA ALA A 108 -5.65 3.66 -17.31
C ALA A 108 -5.79 2.84 -18.61
N THR A 109 -4.68 2.68 -19.34
CA THR A 109 -4.64 1.89 -20.58
C THR A 109 -4.96 0.43 -20.29
N ASP A 110 -4.31 -0.17 -19.30
CA ASP A 110 -4.48 -1.59 -18.98
C ASP A 110 -5.89 -1.91 -18.47
N LEU A 111 -6.47 -1.05 -17.62
CA LEU A 111 -7.88 -1.17 -17.21
C LEU A 111 -8.81 -1.22 -18.42
N SER A 112 -8.62 -0.29 -19.36
CA SER A 112 -9.46 -0.16 -20.56
C SER A 112 -9.25 -1.32 -21.54
N VAL A 113 -8.00 -1.71 -21.77
CA VAL A 113 -7.63 -2.79 -22.68
C VAL A 113 -8.09 -4.14 -22.14
N GLU A 114 -7.85 -4.45 -20.88
CA GLU A 114 -8.22 -5.76 -20.31
C GLU A 114 -9.73 -5.93 -20.23
N SER A 115 -10.47 -4.90 -19.81
CA SER A 115 -11.94 -4.96 -19.78
C SER A 115 -12.53 -5.16 -21.18
N THR A 116 -12.06 -4.38 -22.16
CA THR A 116 -12.51 -4.50 -23.55
C THR A 116 -12.17 -5.88 -24.11
N ARG A 117 -10.91 -6.33 -23.95
CA ARG A 117 -10.45 -7.64 -24.43
C ARG A 117 -11.27 -8.78 -23.85
N LEU A 118 -11.51 -8.79 -22.54
CA LEU A 118 -12.32 -9.83 -21.90
C LEU A 118 -13.77 -9.77 -22.37
N SER A 119 -14.35 -8.57 -22.50
CA SER A 119 -15.72 -8.39 -23.00
C SER A 119 -15.87 -8.94 -24.41
N THR A 120 -14.98 -8.58 -25.34
CA THR A 120 -15.02 -9.05 -26.73
C THR A 120 -14.83 -10.57 -26.80
N GLN A 121 -13.92 -11.15 -26.01
CA GLN A 121 -13.75 -12.61 -25.99
C GLN A 121 -15.01 -13.37 -25.53
N ALA A 122 -15.80 -12.78 -24.61
CA ALA A 122 -17.04 -13.39 -24.15
C ALA A 122 -18.16 -13.41 -25.21
N GLU A 123 -18.05 -12.64 -26.28
CA GLU A 123 -18.99 -12.70 -27.41
C GLU A 123 -18.82 -13.99 -28.21
N PHE A 124 -17.61 -14.57 -28.20
CA PHE A 124 -17.25 -15.74 -29.00
C PHE A 124 -17.05 -17.02 -28.17
N SER A 125 -17.05 -16.95 -26.84
CA SER A 125 -16.90 -18.12 -25.95
C SER A 125 -17.84 -18.04 -24.74
N PRO A 126 -18.81 -18.98 -24.61
CA PRO A 126 -19.66 -19.11 -23.44
C PRO A 126 -18.87 -19.32 -22.13
N GLU A 127 -17.75 -20.05 -22.19
CA GLU A 127 -16.90 -20.30 -21.02
C GLU A 127 -16.26 -19.01 -20.52
N VAL A 128 -15.77 -18.17 -21.43
CA VAL A 128 -15.24 -16.84 -21.09
C VAL A 128 -16.34 -15.94 -20.54
N LYS A 129 -17.55 -16.00 -21.12
CA LYS A 129 -18.71 -15.24 -20.62
C LYS A 129 -19.06 -15.60 -19.18
N GLU A 130 -19.10 -16.88 -18.83
CA GLU A 130 -19.35 -17.32 -17.44
C GLU A 130 -18.19 -16.98 -16.50
N LYS A 131 -16.94 -17.00 -16.98
CA LYS A 131 -15.79 -16.54 -16.21
C LYS A 131 -15.87 -15.03 -15.94
N ASN A 132 -16.25 -14.23 -16.93
CA ASN A 132 -16.34 -12.78 -16.81
C ASN A 132 -17.40 -12.36 -15.79
N LYS A 133 -18.56 -13.03 -15.73
CA LYS A 133 -19.59 -12.79 -14.70
C LYS A 133 -19.07 -12.94 -13.27
N ARG A 134 -18.06 -13.78 -13.08
CA ARG A 134 -17.40 -14.05 -11.79
C ARG A 134 -16.15 -13.20 -11.57
N THR A 135 -15.73 -12.42 -12.56
CA THR A 135 -14.54 -11.57 -12.49
C THR A 135 -14.90 -10.21 -11.91
N ILE A 136 -14.13 -9.78 -10.93
CA ILE A 136 -14.25 -8.49 -10.25
C ILE A 136 -12.94 -7.75 -10.42
N PHE A 137 -13.02 -6.52 -10.91
CA PHE A 137 -11.90 -5.61 -10.98
C PHE A 137 -11.74 -4.94 -9.61
N ILE A 138 -10.53 -4.95 -9.06
CA ILE A 138 -10.20 -4.25 -7.81
C ILE A 138 -9.22 -3.15 -8.16
N ALA A 139 -9.69 -1.90 -8.18
CA ALA A 139 -8.87 -0.74 -8.42
C ALA A 139 -8.50 -0.11 -7.06
N ILE A 140 -7.20 0.06 -6.80
CA ILE A 140 -6.71 0.72 -5.59
C ILE A 140 -6.08 2.04 -5.98
N THR A 141 -6.88 3.11 -5.93
CA THR A 141 -6.49 4.48 -6.31
C THR A 141 -7.56 5.46 -5.83
N GLY A 142 -7.15 6.69 -5.50
CA GLY A 142 -8.05 7.82 -5.29
C GLY A 142 -8.06 8.84 -6.43
N ASP A 143 -7.20 8.65 -7.44
CA ASP A 143 -6.93 9.63 -8.49
C ASP A 143 -8.13 9.82 -9.43
N GLN A 144 -8.52 11.06 -9.69
CA GLN A 144 -9.61 11.42 -10.59
C GLN A 144 -9.32 11.02 -12.04
N ASP A 145 -8.05 10.98 -12.45
CA ASP A 145 -7.67 10.60 -13.83
C ASP A 145 -8.00 9.11 -14.14
N MET A 146 -8.28 8.30 -13.11
CA MET A 146 -8.75 6.91 -13.27
C MET A 146 -10.28 6.80 -13.44
N VAL A 147 -11.04 7.89 -13.37
CA VAL A 147 -12.50 7.86 -13.58
C VAL A 147 -12.87 7.39 -15.00
N PRO A 148 -12.28 7.92 -16.11
CA PRO A 148 -12.57 7.44 -17.46
C PRO A 148 -12.32 5.93 -17.68
N PRO A 149 -11.16 5.34 -17.33
CA PRO A 149 -10.95 3.90 -17.51
C PRO A 149 -11.85 3.06 -16.61
N ILE A 150 -12.20 3.53 -15.40
CA ILE A 150 -13.19 2.84 -14.55
C ILE A 150 -14.56 2.81 -15.22
N LYS A 151 -15.02 3.93 -15.80
CA LYS A 151 -16.27 3.95 -16.60
C LYS A 151 -16.22 2.93 -17.73
N GLN A 152 -15.08 2.77 -18.41
CA GLN A 152 -14.93 1.76 -19.45
C GLN A 152 -15.11 0.33 -18.92
N VAL A 153 -14.52 0.01 -17.76
CA VAL A 153 -14.71 -1.29 -17.11
C VAL A 153 -16.20 -1.56 -16.81
N LEU A 154 -16.91 -0.57 -16.29
CA LEU A 154 -18.35 -0.65 -16.00
C LEU A 154 -19.18 -0.81 -17.28
N ASN A 155 -18.85 -0.09 -18.35
CA ASN A 155 -19.51 -0.21 -19.66
C ASN A 155 -19.33 -1.61 -20.28
N CYS A 156 -18.21 -2.28 -20.00
CA CYS A 156 -17.97 -3.68 -20.34
C CYS A 156 -18.74 -4.67 -19.44
N GLY A 157 -19.55 -4.20 -18.49
CA GLY A 157 -20.42 -5.00 -17.63
C GLY A 157 -19.70 -5.68 -16.46
N PHE A 158 -18.47 -5.30 -16.15
CA PHE A 158 -17.73 -5.87 -15.02
C PHE A 158 -18.10 -5.19 -13.70
N ARG A 159 -18.13 -6.00 -12.63
CA ARG A 159 -18.15 -5.47 -11.27
C ARG A 159 -16.77 -4.90 -10.93
N LEU A 160 -16.75 -3.75 -10.28
CA LEU A 160 -15.56 -3.07 -9.82
C LEU A 160 -15.68 -2.67 -8.36
N GLU A 161 -14.65 -3.01 -7.59
CA GLU A 161 -14.43 -2.53 -6.22
C GLU A 161 -13.32 -1.48 -6.25
N LEU A 162 -13.67 -0.24 -5.94
CA LEU A 162 -12.72 0.84 -5.79
C LEU A 162 -12.31 0.94 -4.32
N TRP A 163 -11.02 0.86 -4.04
CA TRP A 163 -10.44 1.03 -2.72
C TRP A 163 -9.55 2.27 -2.70
N ALA A 164 -9.86 3.21 -1.81
CA ALA A 164 -9.10 4.46 -1.69
C ALA A 164 -9.00 4.91 -0.24
N TRP A 165 -8.06 5.81 0.05
CA TRP A 165 -8.07 6.55 1.31
C TRP A 165 -9.18 7.60 1.26
N LYS A 166 -9.93 7.76 2.35
CA LYS A 166 -11.04 8.72 2.40
C LYS A 166 -10.60 10.16 2.13
N SER A 167 -9.38 10.53 2.52
CA SER A 167 -8.79 11.85 2.26
C SER A 167 -8.37 12.07 0.82
N GLY A 168 -8.06 10.98 0.09
CA GLY A 168 -7.45 11.04 -1.23
C GLY A 168 -8.39 10.67 -2.38
N ILE A 169 -9.66 10.32 -2.10
CA ILE A 169 -10.63 9.92 -3.12
C ILE A 169 -11.33 11.13 -3.75
N SER A 170 -11.41 11.16 -5.07
CA SER A 170 -12.24 12.15 -5.78
C SER A 170 -13.75 11.93 -5.54
N THR A 171 -14.50 13.03 -5.37
CA THR A 171 -15.97 13.00 -5.22
C THR A 171 -16.67 12.46 -6.47
N GLU A 172 -16.02 12.51 -7.64
CA GLU A 172 -16.55 11.93 -8.88
C GLU A 172 -16.81 10.42 -8.76
N TYR A 173 -16.02 9.71 -7.96
CA TYR A 173 -16.25 8.28 -7.72
C TYR A 173 -17.52 8.02 -6.94
N LEU A 174 -17.88 8.89 -5.99
CA LEU A 174 -19.10 8.77 -5.21
C LEU A 174 -20.33 8.98 -6.12
N THR A 175 -20.27 10.00 -6.97
CA THR A 175 -21.30 10.25 -8.00
C THR A 175 -21.40 9.06 -8.96
N LEU A 176 -20.26 8.53 -9.43
CA LEU A 176 -20.24 7.40 -10.35
C LEU A 176 -20.82 6.13 -9.70
N ALA A 177 -20.50 5.86 -8.44
CA ALA A 177 -21.01 4.72 -7.69
C ALA A 177 -22.52 4.81 -7.46
N ASN A 178 -23.03 6.00 -7.13
CA ASN A 178 -24.47 6.24 -7.00
C ASN A 178 -25.23 5.99 -8.32
N ASN A 179 -24.59 6.28 -9.46
CA ASN A 179 -25.18 6.03 -10.78
C ASN A 179 -25.02 4.57 -11.25
N ASN A 180 -24.15 3.78 -10.61
CA ASN A 180 -23.80 2.42 -11.03
C ASN A 180 -23.79 1.43 -9.85
N THR A 181 -24.78 1.51 -8.98
CA THR A 181 -24.82 0.76 -7.69
C THR A 181 -24.74 -0.76 -7.85
N ALA A 182 -25.14 -1.30 -9.00
CA ALA A 182 -25.06 -2.74 -9.29
C ALA A 182 -23.64 -3.20 -9.66
N LEU A 183 -22.79 -2.31 -10.16
CA LEU A 183 -21.48 -2.65 -10.73
C LEU A 183 -20.31 -1.99 -10.01
N LEU A 184 -20.49 -0.84 -9.36
CA LEU A 184 -19.41 -0.12 -8.67
C LEU A 184 -19.67 -0.06 -7.16
N SER A 185 -18.71 -0.56 -6.39
CA SER A 185 -18.66 -0.39 -4.93
C SER A 185 -17.41 0.38 -4.51
N VAL A 186 -17.56 1.33 -3.61
CA VAL A 186 -16.45 2.16 -3.08
C VAL A 186 -16.19 1.79 -1.63
N TYR A 187 -14.94 1.46 -1.32
CA TYR A 187 -14.45 1.08 -0.01
C TYR A 187 -13.28 1.97 0.43
N TYR A 188 -13.12 2.10 1.74
CA TYR A 188 -12.10 2.96 2.34
C TYR A 188 -11.00 2.13 3.00
N LEU A 189 -9.75 2.38 2.60
CA LEU A 189 -8.56 1.76 3.19
C LEU A 189 -8.39 2.11 4.67
N ASP A 190 -8.92 3.25 5.10
CA ASP A 190 -9.01 3.69 6.50
C ASP A 190 -9.55 2.59 7.43
N ARG A 191 -10.53 1.81 6.96
CA ARG A 191 -11.21 0.78 7.77
C ARG A 191 -10.32 -0.41 8.08
N ILE A 192 -9.39 -0.72 7.19
CA ILE A 192 -8.47 -1.87 7.31
C ILE A 192 -7.04 -1.42 7.64
N PHE A 193 -6.81 -0.12 7.83
CA PHE A 193 -5.47 0.47 8.07
C PHE A 193 -4.67 -0.33 9.10
N LYS A 194 -5.29 -0.70 10.21
CA LYS A 194 -4.64 -1.44 11.32
C LYS A 194 -4.17 -2.83 10.91
N GLU A 195 -4.90 -3.47 10.01
CA GLU A 195 -4.58 -4.82 9.55
C GLU A 195 -3.45 -4.78 8.51
N ILE A 196 -3.43 -3.74 7.68
CA ILE A 196 -2.56 -3.66 6.50
C ILE A 196 -1.32 -2.81 6.72
N SER A 197 -1.17 -2.12 7.84
CA SER A 197 -0.05 -1.22 8.09
C SER A 197 0.77 -1.62 9.32
N PHE A 198 2.00 -1.13 9.36
CA PHE A 198 2.88 -1.24 10.51
C PHE A 198 3.83 -0.05 10.53
N THR A 199 4.39 0.24 11.70
CA THR A 199 5.40 1.29 11.85
C THR A 199 6.79 0.66 11.73
N SER A 200 7.60 1.15 10.79
CA SER A 200 9.01 0.78 10.66
C SER A 200 9.86 1.84 11.33
N TYR A 201 10.37 1.52 12.52
CA TYR A 201 11.28 2.39 13.25
C TYR A 201 12.72 2.33 12.71
N LEU A 202 13.05 1.33 11.90
CA LEU A 202 14.35 1.25 11.24
C LEU A 202 14.50 2.35 10.18
N SER A 203 15.56 3.13 10.33
CA SER A 203 15.97 4.14 9.36
C SER A 203 16.45 3.48 8.08
N THR A 204 15.94 3.97 6.95
CA THR A 204 16.44 3.58 5.61
C THR A 204 17.50 4.54 5.08
N ARG A 205 17.89 5.55 5.88
CA ARG A 205 18.91 6.52 5.51
C ARG A 205 20.27 5.83 5.46
N ARG A 206 20.91 5.86 4.29
CA ARG A 206 22.26 5.29 4.09
C ARG A 206 23.38 6.21 4.59
N THR A 207 23.05 7.44 4.94
CA THR A 207 23.96 8.39 5.56
C THR A 207 23.99 8.08 7.05
N GLY A 208 25.05 7.48 7.57
CA GLY A 208 25.27 7.30 9.02
C GLY A 208 25.45 8.62 9.79
N GLN A 209 25.00 9.74 9.22
CA GLN A 209 24.93 11.04 9.86
C GLN A 209 23.60 11.14 10.58
N VAL A 210 23.69 11.15 11.90
CA VAL A 210 22.58 11.36 12.83
C VAL A 210 22.73 12.76 13.42
N ASP A 211 21.63 13.39 13.84
CA ASP A 211 21.69 14.68 14.54
C ASP A 211 22.13 14.43 16.00
N PRO A 212 23.35 14.82 16.42
CA PRO A 212 23.84 14.52 17.76
C PRO A 212 22.98 15.17 18.84
N GLY A 213 22.31 16.29 18.54
CA GLY A 213 21.40 16.97 19.47
C GLY A 213 20.07 16.25 19.70
N ARG A 214 19.80 15.18 18.93
CA ARG A 214 18.55 14.40 19.01
C ARG A 214 18.77 12.89 18.98
N THR A 215 20.00 12.44 19.21
CA THR A 215 20.34 11.02 19.07
C THR A 215 20.95 10.50 20.36
N LEU A 216 20.37 9.43 20.90
CA LEU A 216 21.04 8.61 21.91
C LEU A 216 21.76 7.46 21.22
N VAL A 217 22.98 7.18 21.66
CA VAL A 217 23.75 6.01 21.21
C VAL A 217 23.59 4.93 22.27
N LEU A 218 23.02 3.79 21.88
CA LEU A 218 23.03 2.58 22.69
C LEU A 218 24.25 1.75 22.27
N TYR A 219 25.17 1.48 23.19
CA TYR A 219 26.44 0.77 22.95
C TYR A 219 26.50 -0.50 23.81
N GLU A 220 27.00 -1.61 23.26
CA GLU A 220 27.20 -2.90 23.98
C GLU A 220 25.93 -3.53 24.59
N PHE A 221 24.84 -3.61 23.81
CA PHE A 221 23.66 -4.39 24.22
C PHE A 221 23.89 -5.90 24.06
N THR A 222 24.49 -6.52 25.08
CA THR A 222 24.46 -7.98 25.26
C THR A 222 23.74 -8.27 26.57
N SER A 223 22.45 -8.59 26.49
CA SER A 223 21.74 -9.12 27.67
C SER A 223 22.18 -10.58 27.88
N PRO A 224 22.66 -10.96 29.07
CA PRO A 224 23.11 -12.33 29.36
C PRO A 224 21.97 -13.37 29.40
N GLU A 225 20.70 -12.95 29.31
CA GLU A 225 19.52 -13.83 29.40
C GLU A 225 18.93 -14.26 28.05
N PHE A 226 19.43 -13.75 26.92
CA PHE A 226 18.84 -14.01 25.60
C PHE A 226 19.87 -14.57 24.61
N THR A 227 19.50 -15.66 23.95
CA THR A 227 20.43 -16.53 23.19
C THR A 227 20.64 -16.10 21.73
N ASP A 228 19.90 -15.10 21.24
CA ASP A 228 20.13 -14.45 19.94
C ASP A 228 20.14 -12.91 20.10
N PRO A 229 21.30 -12.25 20.01
CA PRO A 229 21.47 -10.87 20.46
C PRO A 229 20.88 -9.78 19.54
N ASN A 230 20.40 -10.11 18.33
CA ASN A 230 20.15 -9.10 17.30
C ASN A 230 18.69 -8.68 17.06
N GLU A 231 17.66 -9.50 17.34
CA GLU A 231 16.25 -9.11 17.10
C GLU A 231 15.46 -8.94 18.41
N ASP A 232 15.56 -9.90 19.35
CA ASP A 232 14.74 -9.90 20.57
C ASP A 232 15.10 -8.77 21.54
N ASN A 233 16.38 -8.40 21.64
CA ASN A 233 16.85 -7.29 22.48
C ASN A 233 16.35 -5.93 21.96
N LEU A 234 16.24 -5.78 20.63
CA LEU A 234 15.77 -4.54 20.01
C LEU A 234 14.26 -4.37 20.21
N GLU A 235 13.48 -5.45 20.12
CA GLU A 235 12.02 -5.39 20.31
C GLU A 235 11.61 -4.94 21.71
N ALA A 236 12.27 -5.43 22.76
CA ALA A 236 11.99 -4.97 24.12
C ALA A 236 12.26 -3.46 24.30
N ILE A 237 13.37 -2.96 23.74
CA ILE A 237 13.73 -1.53 23.77
C ILE A 237 12.76 -0.71 22.91
N TYR A 238 12.36 -1.23 21.75
CA TYR A 238 11.35 -0.59 20.90
C TYR A 238 10.07 -0.38 21.69
N HIS A 239 9.58 -1.42 22.38
CA HIS A 239 8.36 -1.34 23.18
C HIS A 239 8.44 -0.24 24.25
N GLU A 240 9.52 -0.19 25.03
CA GLU A 240 9.68 0.81 26.09
C GLU A 240 9.81 2.25 25.54
N LEU A 241 10.60 2.45 24.47
CA LEU A 241 10.78 3.77 23.86
C LEU A 241 9.52 4.27 23.11
N ILE A 242 8.71 3.34 22.58
CA ILE A 242 7.39 3.65 22.00
C ILE A 242 6.43 4.08 23.10
N GLU A 243 6.41 3.42 24.26
CA GLU A 243 5.59 3.82 25.41
C GLU A 243 5.91 5.24 25.88
N TRP A 244 7.18 5.65 25.78
CA TRP A 244 7.58 7.01 26.12
C TRP A 244 7.17 8.06 25.07
N GLY A 245 6.60 7.63 23.93
CA GLY A 245 6.09 8.50 22.87
C GLY A 245 7.18 9.28 22.14
N ARG A 246 8.44 8.83 22.23
CA ARG A 246 9.63 9.64 21.94
C ARG A 246 10.50 9.09 20.82
N LEU A 247 10.19 7.89 20.31
CA LEU A 247 10.99 7.24 19.27
C LEU A 247 10.68 7.75 17.86
N PHE A 248 11.67 8.29 17.15
CA PHE A 248 11.57 8.67 15.75
C PHE A 248 12.17 7.61 14.82
N TYR A 249 13.47 7.36 14.89
CA TYR A 249 14.14 6.30 14.11
C TYR A 249 15.20 5.58 14.92
N ILE A 250 15.49 4.34 14.53
CA ILE A 250 16.67 3.61 14.96
C ILE A 250 17.54 3.27 13.75
N THR A 251 18.83 3.55 13.87
CA THR A 251 19.83 3.23 12.85
C THR A 251 20.91 2.35 13.50
N GLN A 252 21.10 1.13 13.00
CA GLN A 252 22.25 0.32 13.41
C GLN A 252 23.53 0.90 12.81
N SER A 253 24.58 1.00 13.61
CA SER A 253 25.87 1.47 13.13
C SER A 253 26.53 0.46 12.19
N LYS A 254 27.52 0.93 11.42
CA LYS A 254 28.31 0.06 10.55
C LYS A 254 29.18 -0.94 11.30
N THR A 255 29.48 -0.68 12.57
CA THR A 255 30.29 -1.56 13.42
C THR A 255 29.45 -2.66 14.07
N GLY A 256 28.11 -2.57 14.01
CA GLY A 256 27.17 -3.58 14.52
C GLY A 256 26.90 -3.50 16.02
N ASN A 257 27.78 -2.85 16.79
CA ASN A 257 27.71 -2.78 18.26
C ASN A 257 27.00 -1.53 18.81
N GLU A 258 26.54 -0.65 17.93
CA GLU A 258 25.87 0.60 18.29
C GLU A 258 24.53 0.73 17.59
N PHE A 259 23.55 1.28 18.31
CA PHE A 259 22.29 1.74 17.76
C PHE A 259 22.09 3.23 18.03
N TYR A 260 21.77 3.98 16.99
CA TYR A 260 21.43 5.39 17.07
C TYR A 260 19.91 5.54 17.17
N VAL A 261 19.43 6.02 18.31
CA VAL A 261 18.01 6.29 18.59
C VAL A 261 17.75 7.78 18.39
N GLU A 262 17.08 8.14 17.30
CA GLU A 262 16.67 9.51 16.98
C GLU A 262 15.33 9.87 17.64
N PHE A 263 15.25 11.07 18.18
CA PHE A 263 14.06 11.66 18.82
C PHE A 263 13.46 12.77 17.95
N PRO A 264 12.12 12.98 17.97
CA PRO A 264 11.49 14.07 17.24
C PRO A 264 11.93 15.44 17.79
N TYR A 265 11.74 16.50 16.99
CA TYR A 265 11.99 17.86 17.46
C TYR A 265 11.05 18.19 18.64
N CYS A 266 11.62 18.51 19.80
CA CYS A 266 10.88 19.25 20.81
C CYS A 266 10.64 20.66 20.28
N VAL A 267 9.39 20.98 19.92
CA VAL A 267 8.98 22.37 19.79
C VAL A 267 9.04 22.92 21.21
N GLN A 268 9.97 23.83 21.48
CA GLN A 268 9.95 24.59 22.73
C GLN A 268 8.63 25.36 22.76
N SER A 269 7.77 25.01 23.72
CA SER A 269 6.56 25.75 24.07
C SER A 269 6.90 27.12 24.64
#